data_AF-A0A7S4DIE0-F1
#
_entry.id   AF-A0A7S4DIE0-F1
#
_cell.length_a   1.000
_cell.length_b   1.000
_cell.length_c   1.000
_cell.angle_alpha   90.00
_cell.angle_beta   90.00
_cell.angle_gamma   90.00
#
_symmetry.space_group_name_H-M   'P 1'
#
loop_
_entity.id
_entity.type
_entity.pdbx_description
1 polymer ?
#
loop_
_entity_poly.entity_id
_entity_poly.type
_entity_poly.pdbx_seq_one_letter_code
_entity_poly.pdbx_strand_id
1 'polypeptide(L)'
;MSPSVYKRLRYSIVEISPQLSRAQSTRLLSEGHSVNLAQSVQGDILCLSPSGQKEQLWPGIDAPPPLTVDQLSPPGARQFVIAMEVLDNLPHDKVQWDPARGTLAETVVAWPAAAEEGAAAAAAIER
;
A
#
# COMPACT_ATOMS: atom_id res chain seq x y z
N MET A 1 11.97 -32.06 -1.20
CA MET A 1 12.05 -30.74 -1.86
C MET A 1 13.32 -30.66 -2.70
N SER A 2 13.28 -30.13 -3.93
CA SER A 2 14.47 -30.09 -4.81
C SER A 2 15.40 -28.93 -4.41
N PRO A 3 16.65 -29.19 -3.97
CA PRO A 3 17.61 -28.14 -3.58
C PRO A 3 17.92 -27.13 -4.69
N SER A 4 17.64 -27.50 -5.95
CA SER A 4 17.85 -26.65 -7.13
C SER A 4 16.92 -25.44 -7.22
N VAL A 5 15.77 -25.47 -6.54
CA VAL A 5 14.81 -24.36 -6.51
C VAL A 5 15.34 -23.24 -5.61
N TYR A 6 15.78 -23.58 -4.40
CA TYR A 6 16.32 -22.60 -3.42
C TYR A 6 17.54 -21.83 -3.93
N LYS A 7 18.36 -22.43 -4.81
CA LYS A 7 19.51 -21.75 -5.43
C LYS A 7 19.10 -20.58 -6.34
N ARG A 8 17.89 -20.63 -6.91
CA ARG A 8 17.37 -19.66 -7.88
C ARG A 8 16.37 -18.68 -7.30
N LEU A 9 15.86 -18.96 -6.10
CA LEU A 9 14.91 -18.08 -5.44
C LEU A 9 15.61 -16.81 -4.96
N ARG A 10 14.88 -15.71 -5.06
CA ARG A 10 15.16 -14.41 -4.45
C ARG A 10 13.84 -13.93 -3.88
N TYR A 11 13.84 -13.40 -2.67
CA TYR A 11 12.63 -12.88 -2.03
C TYR A 11 12.85 -11.44 -1.59
N SER A 12 11.85 -10.62 -1.88
CA SER A 12 11.76 -9.24 -1.46
C SER A 12 10.49 -9.11 -0.63
N ILE A 13 10.61 -8.55 0.56
CA ILE A 13 9.49 -8.23 1.44
C ILE A 13 9.24 -6.73 1.33
N VAL A 14 8.02 -6.32 0.98
CA VAL A 14 7.62 -4.91 0.98
C VAL A 14 6.94 -4.62 2.29
N GLU A 15 7.44 -3.63 3.03
CA GLU A 15 6.96 -3.31 4.36
C GLU A 15 6.91 -1.79 4.56
N ILE A 16 5.75 -1.25 4.95
CA ILE A 16 5.58 0.18 5.15
C ILE A 16 6.19 0.63 6.49
N SER A 17 6.15 -0.24 7.52
CA SER A 17 6.67 0.06 8.86
C SER A 17 8.21 -0.01 8.91
N PRO A 18 8.90 1.08 9.27
CA PRO A 18 10.35 1.04 9.44
C PRO A 18 10.79 0.06 10.53
N GLN A 19 9.99 -0.10 11.60
CA GLN A 19 10.29 -1.01 12.69
C GLN A 19 10.17 -2.47 12.25
N LEU A 20 9.08 -2.84 11.57
CA LEU A 20 8.88 -4.20 11.08
C LEU A 20 9.88 -4.56 9.98
N SER A 21 10.21 -3.62 9.08
CA SER A 21 11.21 -3.85 8.03
C SER A 21 12.59 -4.17 8.63
N ARG A 22 12.99 -3.46 9.70
CA ARG A 22 14.23 -3.76 10.44
C ARG A 22 14.17 -5.11 11.15
N ALA A 23 13.05 -5.44 11.78
CA ALA A 23 12.87 -6.72 12.48
C ALA A 23 12.92 -7.90 11.50
N GLN A 24 12.24 -7.80 10.35
CA GLN A 24 12.27 -8.77 9.27
C GLN A 24 13.69 -8.94 8.70
N SER A 25 14.39 -7.84 8.44
CA SER A 25 15.79 -7.88 7.96
C SER A 25 16.71 -8.58 8.96
N THR A 26 16.61 -8.23 10.25
CA THR A 26 17.41 -8.86 11.32
C THR A 26 17.14 -10.35 11.38
N ARG A 27 15.88 -10.76 11.30
CA ARG A 27 15.49 -12.17 11.34
C ARG A 27 16.05 -12.94 10.15
N LEU A 28 15.91 -12.42 8.92
CA LEU A 28 16.46 -13.04 7.72
C LEU A 28 17.97 -13.28 7.84
N LEU A 29 18.72 -12.28 8.31
CA LEU A 29 20.17 -12.41 8.52
C LEU A 29 20.49 -13.46 9.58
N SER A 30 19.73 -13.50 10.68
CA SER A 30 19.93 -14.48 11.76
C SER A 30 19.65 -15.92 11.34
N GLU A 31 18.76 -16.13 10.37
CA GLU A 31 18.45 -17.44 9.79
C GLU A 31 19.43 -17.85 8.66
N GLY A 32 20.49 -17.05 8.43
CA GLY A 32 21.57 -17.35 7.49
C GLY A 32 21.30 -16.88 6.06
N HIS A 33 20.26 -16.07 5.82
CA HIS A 33 20.02 -15.50 4.51
C HIS A 33 21.00 -14.34 4.23
N SER A 34 21.67 -14.39 3.08
CA SER A 34 22.47 -13.25 2.62
C SER A 34 21.57 -12.15 2.06
N VAL A 35 22.03 -10.89 2.11
CA VAL A 35 21.38 -9.75 1.44
C VAL A 35 21.18 -9.94 -0.07
N ASN A 36 21.99 -10.80 -0.69
CA ASN A 36 21.85 -11.16 -2.11
C ASN A 36 20.73 -12.16 -2.39
N LEU A 37 20.17 -12.79 -1.34
CA LEU A 37 19.13 -13.81 -1.41
C LEU A 37 17.78 -13.27 -0.94
N ALA A 38 17.80 -12.43 0.10
CA ALA A 38 16.63 -11.94 0.81
C ALA A 38 16.81 -10.46 1.16
N GLN A 39 15.79 -9.65 0.90
CA GLN A 39 15.76 -8.25 1.33
C GLN A 39 14.38 -7.86 1.87
N SER A 40 14.36 -6.96 2.85
CA SER A 40 13.18 -6.18 3.20
C SER A 40 13.37 -4.78 2.62
N VAL A 41 12.36 -4.32 1.89
CA VAL A 41 12.35 -3.00 1.26
C VAL A 41 11.26 -2.19 1.94
N GLN A 42 11.66 -1.06 2.52
CA GLN A 42 10.71 -0.16 3.12
C GLN A 42 9.94 0.57 2.01
N GLY A 43 8.62 0.45 1.99
CA GLY A 43 7.79 1.09 0.99
C GLY A 43 6.31 0.79 1.15
N ASP A 44 5.48 1.66 0.60
CA ASP A 44 4.05 1.42 0.45
C ASP A 44 3.82 0.66 -0.85
N ILE A 45 3.14 -0.48 -0.76
CA ILE A 45 2.78 -1.29 -1.94
C ILE A 45 1.84 -0.55 -2.89
N LEU A 46 1.05 0.39 -2.37
CA LEU A 46 0.17 1.25 -3.18
C LEU A 46 0.97 2.25 -4.01
N CYS A 47 2.23 2.51 -3.65
CA CYS A 47 3.17 3.37 -4.40
C CYS A 47 4.06 2.57 -5.36
N LEU A 48 3.76 1.29 -5.61
CA LEU A 48 4.52 0.46 -6.55
C LEU A 48 4.22 0.89 -7.99
N SER A 49 5.19 1.54 -8.62
CA SER A 49 5.06 2.03 -10.00
C SER A 49 6.00 1.27 -10.94
N PRO A 50 5.51 0.76 -12.10
CA PRO A 50 6.38 0.25 -13.15
C PRO A 50 7.33 1.31 -13.72
N SER A 51 6.94 2.59 -13.67
CA SER A 51 7.68 3.71 -14.27
C SER A 51 8.40 4.60 -13.23
N GLY A 52 8.24 4.32 -11.94
CA GLY A 52 8.78 5.15 -10.85
C GLY A 52 8.16 6.55 -10.77
N GLN A 53 7.02 6.78 -11.42
CA GLN A 53 6.34 8.07 -11.33
C GLN A 53 5.68 8.22 -9.96
N LYS A 54 5.93 9.37 -9.31
CA LYS A 54 5.25 9.77 -8.09
C LYS A 54 3.82 10.17 -8.44
N GLU A 55 2.84 9.43 -7.95
CA GLU A 55 1.49 9.97 -7.86
C GLU A 55 1.41 10.86 -6.62
N GLN A 56 0.99 12.11 -6.82
CA GLN A 56 0.70 13.01 -5.72
C GLN A 56 -0.64 12.59 -5.11
N LEU A 57 -0.58 11.84 -4.02
CA LEU A 57 -1.79 11.33 -3.34
C LEU A 57 -2.59 12.45 -2.69
N TRP A 58 -1.92 13.48 -2.13
CA TRP A 58 -2.56 14.61 -1.44
C TRP A 58 -1.76 15.93 -1.59
N PRO A 59 -2.42 17.10 -1.67
CA PRO A 59 -1.72 18.39 -1.64
C PRO A 59 -1.03 18.59 -0.28
N GLY A 60 0.26 18.92 -0.30
CA GLY A 60 1.02 19.26 0.92
C GLY A 60 1.57 18.07 1.72
N ILE A 61 1.33 16.83 1.28
CA ILE A 61 1.99 15.64 1.84
C ILE A 61 2.96 15.11 0.78
N ASP A 62 4.25 15.10 1.10
CA ASP A 62 5.24 14.42 0.27
C ASP A 62 4.95 12.91 0.32
N ALA A 63 4.50 12.36 -0.81
CA ALA A 63 4.40 10.92 -0.95
C ALA A 63 5.79 10.29 -0.71
N PRO A 64 5.86 9.14 -0.01
CA PRO A 64 7.11 8.39 0.10
C PRO A 64 7.67 8.11 -1.30
N PRO A 65 9.01 7.99 -1.45
CA PRO A 65 9.60 7.68 -2.74
C PRO A 65 8.95 6.41 -3.31
N PRO A 66 8.56 6.42 -4.61
CA PRO A 66 7.84 5.31 -5.19
C PRO A 66 8.71 4.07 -5.18
N LEU A 67 8.10 2.94 -4.81
CA LEU A 67 8.74 1.65 -4.92
C LEU A 67 8.74 1.27 -6.41
N THR A 68 9.88 0.84 -6.94
CA THR A 68 9.96 0.40 -8.34
C THR A 68 10.02 -1.11 -8.40
N VAL A 69 9.43 -1.71 -9.44
CA VAL A 69 9.49 -3.17 -9.64
C VAL A 69 10.94 -3.64 -9.77
N ASP A 70 11.81 -2.81 -10.36
CA ASP A 70 13.25 -3.08 -10.52
C ASP A 70 13.99 -3.20 -9.17
N GLN A 71 13.50 -2.54 -8.11
CA GLN A 71 14.04 -2.72 -6.75
C GLN A 71 13.65 -4.07 -6.15
N LEU A 72 12.54 -4.66 -6.57
CA LEU A 72 12.01 -5.92 -6.03
C LEU A 72 12.47 -7.14 -6.82
N SER A 73 12.70 -6.99 -8.12
CA SER A 73 13.08 -8.08 -9.00
C SER A 73 13.84 -7.58 -10.23
N PRO A 74 14.81 -8.34 -10.75
CA PRO A 74 15.44 -8.02 -12.03
C PRO A 74 14.42 -7.92 -13.18
N PRO A 75 14.60 -7.01 -14.15
CA PRO A 75 13.77 -6.93 -15.33
C PRO A 75 13.63 -8.29 -16.04
N GLY A 76 12.40 -8.67 -16.39
CA GLY A 76 12.11 -9.93 -17.08
C GLY A 76 12.17 -11.20 -16.22
N ALA A 77 12.44 -11.08 -14.92
CA ALA A 77 12.33 -12.23 -14.01
C ALA A 77 10.88 -12.66 -13.82
N ARG A 78 10.65 -13.97 -13.70
CA ARG A 78 9.33 -14.50 -13.30
C ARG A 78 9.14 -14.26 -11.81
N GLN A 79 8.01 -13.66 -11.44
CA GLN A 79 7.71 -13.26 -10.06
C GLN A 79 6.54 -14.06 -9.51
N PHE A 80 6.60 -14.34 -8.21
CA PHE A 80 5.47 -14.82 -7.43
C PHE A 80 5.20 -13.79 -6.33
N VAL A 81 3.96 -13.32 -6.25
CA VAL A 81 3.54 -12.36 -5.22
C VAL A 81 2.74 -13.11 -4.16
N ILE A 82 3.11 -12.89 -2.89
CA ILE A 82 2.41 -13.44 -1.74
C ILE A 82 1.93 -12.27 -0.91
N ALA A 83 0.61 -12.18 -0.75
CA ALA A 83 -0.06 -11.16 0.06
C ALA A 83 -0.99 -11.89 1.05
N MET A 84 -0.49 -12.14 2.26
CA MET A 84 -1.24 -12.80 3.33
C MET A 84 -1.72 -11.74 4.31
N GLU A 85 -3.03 -11.61 4.49
CA GLU A 85 -3.64 -10.60 5.38
C GLU A 85 -3.16 -9.16 5.06
N VAL A 86 -2.87 -8.90 3.79
CA VAL A 86 -2.52 -7.54 3.33
C VAL A 86 -3.78 -6.83 2.83
N LEU A 87 -4.64 -7.54 2.08
CA LEU A 87 -5.75 -6.93 1.34
C LEU A 87 -6.89 -6.45 2.24
N ASP A 88 -7.11 -7.11 3.37
CA ASP A 88 -8.06 -6.72 4.41
C ASP A 88 -7.60 -5.48 5.21
N ASN A 89 -6.30 -5.23 5.26
CA ASN A 89 -5.69 -4.09 5.93
C ASN A 89 -5.50 -2.86 5.02
N LEU A 90 -5.86 -2.97 3.73
CA LEU A 90 -5.78 -1.83 2.83
C LEU A 90 -6.87 -0.79 3.13
N PRO A 91 -6.59 0.51 2.93
CA PRO A 91 -7.62 1.53 2.94
C PRO A 91 -8.74 1.17 1.97
N HIS A 92 -9.98 1.36 2.40
CA HIS A 92 -11.15 1.09 1.59
C HIS A 92 -12.19 2.21 1.75
N ASP A 93 -12.84 2.53 0.65
CA ASP A 93 -13.94 3.49 0.65
C ASP A 93 -15.22 2.79 1.08
N LYS A 94 -16.03 3.50 1.86
CA LYS A 94 -17.38 3.06 2.20
C LYS A 94 -18.38 3.91 1.42
N VAL A 95 -19.13 3.28 0.53
CA VAL A 95 -20.20 3.94 -0.23
C VAL A 95 -21.57 3.50 0.26
N GLN A 96 -22.52 4.41 0.26
CA GLN A 96 -23.91 4.16 0.62
C GLN A 96 -24.84 4.74 -0.45
N TRP A 97 -25.95 4.05 -0.72
CA TRP A 97 -26.99 4.57 -1.60
C TRP A 97 -27.70 5.76 -0.96
N ASP A 98 -27.76 6.88 -1.68
CA ASP A 98 -28.54 8.06 -1.33
C ASP A 98 -29.82 8.10 -2.17
N PRO A 99 -31.00 7.81 -1.58
CA PRO A 99 -32.26 7.81 -2.31
C PRO A 99 -32.75 9.21 -2.70
N ALA A 100 -32.32 10.28 -2.02
CA ALA A 100 -32.71 11.65 -2.37
C ALA A 100 -31.99 12.10 -3.65
N ARG A 101 -30.72 11.69 -3.80
CA ARG A 101 -29.90 12.00 -4.98
C ARG A 101 -29.97 10.93 -6.08
N GLY A 102 -30.53 9.76 -5.79
CA GLY A 102 -30.57 8.63 -6.72
C GLY A 102 -29.18 8.15 -7.16
N THR A 103 -28.17 8.24 -6.28
CA THR A 103 -26.78 7.90 -6.58
C THR A 103 -26.05 7.33 -5.36
N LEU A 104 -24.86 6.78 -5.56
CA LEU A 104 -23.94 6.40 -4.48
C LEU A 104 -23.25 7.65 -3.90
N ALA A 105 -23.23 7.75 -2.58
CA ALA A 105 -22.49 8.75 -1.83
C ALA A 105 -21.36 8.10 -1.02
N GLU A 106 -20.20 8.74 -0.98
CA GLU A 106 -19.06 8.32 -0.17
C GLU A 106 -19.28 8.67 1.31
N THR A 107 -18.91 7.76 2.21
CA THR A 107 -18.95 7.99 3.65
C THR A 107 -17.69 8.72 4.07
N VAL A 108 -17.84 9.98 4.48
CA VAL A 108 -16.74 10.79 4.98
C VAL A 108 -16.71 10.82 6.51
N VAL A 109 -15.51 10.81 7.09
CA VAL A 109 -15.33 11.09 8.52
C VAL A 109 -15.09 12.59 8.69
N ALA A 110 -16.10 13.30 9.21
CA ALA A 110 -16.02 14.74 9.46
C ALA A 110 -15.72 15.05 10.94
N TRP A 111 -14.94 16.10 11.19
CA TRP A 111 -14.80 16.66 12.54
C TRP A 111 -16.16 17.24 12.99
N PRO A 112 -16.55 17.17 14.28
CA PRO A 112 -17.88 17.57 14.73
C PRO A 112 -18.30 18.99 14.33
N ALA A 113 -17.35 19.94 14.28
CA ALA A 113 -17.64 21.31 13.84
C ALA A 113 -17.93 21.43 12.32
N ALA A 114 -17.41 20.50 11.51
CA ALA A 114 -17.64 20.43 10.06
C ALA A 114 -18.89 19.60 9.70
N ALA A 115 -19.41 18.79 10.63
CA ALA A 115 -20.63 18.02 10.42
C ALA A 115 -21.88 18.92 10.33
N GLU A 116 -21.91 20.02 11.09
CA GLU A 116 -22.99 21.02 11.01
C GLU A 116 -22.91 21.84 9.71
N GLU A 117 -21.71 22.20 9.24
CA GLU A 117 -21.53 22.86 7.94
C GLU A 117 -21.84 21.93 6.76
N GLY A 118 -21.47 20.64 6.85
CA GLY A 118 -21.80 19.64 5.82
C GLY A 118 -23.29 19.33 5.73
N ALA A 119 -23.99 19.27 6.87
CA ALA A 119 -25.45 19.11 6.91
C ALA A 119 -26.17 20.37 6.36
N ALA A 120 -25.67 21.57 6.68
CA ALA A 120 -26.20 22.83 6.16
C ALA A 120 -25.94 23.00 4.65
N ALA A 121 -24.77 22.61 4.16
CA ALA A 121 -24.43 22.65 2.75
C ALA A 121 -25.25 21.65 1.93
N ALA A 122 -25.53 20.45 2.47
CA ALA A 122 -26.43 19.49 1.84
C ALA A 122 -27.88 20.01 1.74
N ALA A 123 -28.36 20.71 2.77
CA ALA A 123 -29.69 21.32 2.79
C ALA A 123 -29.82 22.57 1.90
N ALA A 124 -28.72 23.27 1.60
CA ALA A 124 -28.71 24.46 0.75
C ALA A 124 -28.76 24.15 -0.76
N ILE A 125 -28.47 22.91 -1.16
CA ILE A 125 -28.54 22.47 -2.56
C ILE A 125 -29.98 22.10 -2.97
N GLU A 126 -30.92 21.95 -2.01
CA GLU A 126 -32.32 21.59 -2.23
C GLU A 126 -33.29 22.80 -2.29
N ARG A 127 -32.82 24.02 -2.58
CA ARG A 127 -33.67 25.21 -2.80
C ARG A 127 -33.55 25.79 -4.20
#